data_AF-A0A7K3W4W3-F1
#
_entry.id   AF-A0A7K3W4W3-F1
#
_cell.length_a   1.000
_cell.length_b   1.000
_cell.length_c   1.000
_cell.angle_alpha   90.00
_cell.angle_beta   90.00
_cell.angle_gamma   90.00
#
_symmetry.space_group_name_H-M   'P 1'
#
loop_
_entity.id
_entity.type
_entity.pdbx_description
1 polymer ?
#
loop_
_entity_poly.entity_id
_entity_poly.type
_entity_poly.pdbx_seq_one_letter_code
_entity_poly.pdbx_strand_id
1 'polypeptide(L)'
;MEPVSLLVGAALLAFGFLGGRLSRRRPKPPPAPPAPLCGCGHTLSQHDTETNTCYAELRRDTYDKRGRWSGHAWVPCTCRQYVGPRPIDEVFMPRLLPPATD
;
A
#
# COMPACT_ATOMS: atom_id res chain seq x y z
N MET A 1 13.10 -8.65 -60.91
CA MET A 1 12.31 -7.72 -60.07
C MET A 1 12.36 -6.36 -60.74
N GLU A 2 11.22 -5.71 -60.98
CA GLU A 2 11.24 -4.37 -61.53
C GLU A 2 11.71 -3.35 -60.48
N PRO A 3 12.62 -2.44 -60.83
CA PRO A 3 13.20 -1.47 -59.89
C PRO A 3 12.14 -0.54 -59.28
N VAL A 4 11.07 -0.28 -60.03
CA VAL A 4 9.93 0.54 -59.57
C VAL A 4 9.21 -0.14 -58.40
N SER A 5 8.94 -1.44 -58.50
CA SER A 5 8.26 -2.20 -57.44
C SER A 5 9.08 -2.24 -56.14
N LEU A 6 10.41 -2.28 -56.24
CA LEU A 6 11.29 -2.20 -55.07
C LEU A 6 11.26 -0.83 -54.39
N LEU A 7 11.26 0.26 -55.17
CA LEU A 7 11.15 1.62 -54.65
C LEU A 7 9.82 1.85 -53.94
N VAL A 8 8.72 1.39 -54.54
CA VAL A 8 7.38 1.48 -53.94
C VAL A 8 7.31 0.71 -52.62
N GLY A 9 7.84 -0.52 -52.60
CA GLY A 9 7.91 -1.33 -51.38
C GLY A 9 8.72 -0.66 -50.26
N ALA A 10 9.90 -0.13 -50.60
CA ALA A 10 10.76 0.57 -49.64
C ALA A 10 10.08 1.83 -49.07
N ALA A 11 9.39 2.60 -49.91
CA ALA A 11 8.66 3.79 -49.49
C ALA A 11 7.53 3.46 -48.52
N LEU A 12 6.73 2.43 -48.80
CA LEU A 12 5.66 1.96 -47.91
C LEU A 12 6.20 1.52 -46.55
N LEU A 13 7.30 0.76 -46.56
CA LEU A 13 7.94 0.27 -45.34
C LEU A 13 8.49 1.43 -44.48
N ALA A 14 9.17 2.38 -45.12
CA ALA A 14 9.69 3.57 -44.46
C ALA A 14 8.57 4.42 -43.86
N PHE A 15 7.46 4.60 -44.60
CA PHE A 15 6.31 5.38 -44.14
C PHE A 15 5.62 4.72 -42.94
N GLY A 16 5.41 3.40 -42.99
CA GLY A 16 4.86 2.64 -41.86
C GLY A 16 5.76 2.69 -40.63
N PHE A 17 7.08 2.58 -40.82
CA PHE A 17 8.05 2.66 -39.73
C PHE A 17 8.08 4.04 -39.08
N LEU A 18 8.13 5.12 -39.88
CA LEU A 18 8.09 6.50 -39.37
C LEU A 18 6.76 6.79 -38.68
N GLY A 19 5.64 6.42 -39.31
CA GLY A 19 4.30 6.57 -38.74
C GLY A 19 4.18 5.86 -37.40
N GLY A 20 4.64 4.61 -37.30
CA GLY A 20 4.63 3.85 -36.05
C GLY A 20 5.62 4.35 -34.99
N ARG A 21 6.72 5.00 -35.41
CA ARG A 21 7.70 5.60 -34.48
C ARG A 21 7.21 6.95 -33.93
N LEU A 22 6.58 7.77 -34.78
CA LEU A 22 6.03 9.08 -34.42
C LEU A 22 4.68 8.98 -33.70
N SER A 23 3.84 8.02 -34.07
CA SER A 23 2.54 7.77 -33.44
C SER A 23 2.65 6.87 -32.20
N ARG A 24 3.86 6.49 -31.78
CA ARG A 24 4.06 5.62 -30.61
C ARG A 24 3.69 6.37 -29.34
N ARG A 25 2.40 6.34 -28.99
CA ARG A 25 1.91 6.84 -27.70
C ARG A 25 2.56 5.97 -26.62
N ARG A 26 3.24 6.59 -25.66
CA ARG A 26 3.66 5.87 -24.46
C ARG A 26 2.39 5.32 -23.80
N PRO A 27 2.26 4.00 -23.62
CA PRO A 27 1.14 3.49 -22.84
C PRO A 27 1.20 4.14 -21.47
N LYS A 28 0.03 4.57 -20.97
CA LYS A 28 -0.06 5.08 -19.60
C LYS A 28 0.39 3.94 -18.68
N PRO A 29 1.37 4.16 -17.79
CA PRO A 29 1.73 3.14 -16.81
C PRO A 29 0.47 2.77 -15.99
N PRO A 30 0.31 1.50 -15.61
CA PRO A 30 -0.79 1.11 -14.74
C PRO A 30 -0.74 1.93 -13.44
N PRO A 31 -1.89 2.16 -12.79
CA PRO A 31 -1.90 2.80 -11.47
C PRO A 31 -1.03 1.99 -10.50
N ALA A 32 -0.37 2.69 -9.59
CA ALA A 32 0.39 2.03 -8.54
C ALA A 32 -0.54 1.11 -7.71
N PRO A 33 -0.07 -0.06 -7.29
CA PRO A 33 -0.84 -0.90 -6.37
C PRO A 33 -1.15 -0.11 -5.09
N PRO A 34 -2.33 -0.32 -4.48
CA PRO A 34 -2.65 0.33 -3.23
C PRO A 34 -1.63 -0.04 -2.15
N ALA A 35 -1.19 0.95 -1.37
CA ALA A 35 -0.33 0.69 -0.23
C ALA A 35 -1.10 -0.17 0.79
N PRO A 36 -0.50 -1.25 1.33
CA PRO A 36 -1.16 -2.07 2.33
C PRO A 36 -1.10 -1.37 3.69
N LEU A 37 -2.05 -0.47 3.93
CA LEU A 37 -2.15 0.33 5.15
C LEU A 37 -3.12 -0.31 6.14
N CYS A 38 -2.72 -0.33 7.41
CA CYS A 38 -3.62 -0.69 8.52
C CYS A 38 -4.49 0.51 8.92
N GLY A 39 -5.56 0.30 9.71
CA GLY A 39 -6.43 1.39 10.16
C GLY A 39 -5.72 2.50 10.96
N CYS A 40 -4.52 2.20 11.48
CA CYS A 40 -3.60 3.15 12.13
C CYS A 40 -2.68 3.93 11.16
N GLY A 41 -2.76 3.69 9.85
CA GLY A 41 -1.98 4.39 8.82
C GLY A 41 -0.56 3.87 8.58
N HIS A 42 -0.12 2.85 9.33
CA HIS A 42 1.17 2.20 9.14
C HIS A 42 1.12 1.10 8.07
N THR A 43 2.26 0.83 7.44
CA THR A 43 2.37 -0.25 6.45
C THR A 43 2.22 -1.61 7.13
N LEU A 44 1.65 -2.57 6.42
CA LEU A 44 1.46 -3.95 6.90
C LEU A 44 2.79 -4.60 7.33
N SER A 45 3.89 -4.22 6.69
CA SER A 45 5.25 -4.70 7.02
C SER A 45 5.71 -4.36 8.44
N GLN A 46 5.07 -3.39 9.12
CA GLN A 46 5.39 -3.02 10.50
C GLN A 46 4.74 -3.93 11.54
N HIS A 47 4.01 -4.96 11.11
CA HIS A 47 3.32 -5.87 12.00
C HIS A 47 4.02 -7.22 12.06
N ASP A 48 4.04 -7.79 13.26
CA ASP A 48 4.44 -9.16 13.49
C ASP A 48 3.38 -10.13 12.93
N THR A 49 3.81 -11.14 12.16
CA THR A 49 2.89 -12.06 11.48
C THR A 49 2.20 -13.05 12.42
N GLU A 50 2.79 -13.34 13.59
CA GLU A 50 2.24 -14.31 14.55
C GLU A 50 1.27 -13.62 15.52
N THR A 51 1.72 -12.50 16.09
CA THR A 51 1.04 -11.76 17.15
C THR A 51 0.17 -10.61 16.61
N ASN A 52 0.32 -10.24 15.35
CA ASN A 52 -0.35 -9.08 14.73
C ASN A 52 -0.05 -7.74 15.45
N THR A 53 1.04 -7.68 16.21
CA THR A 53 1.46 -6.48 16.95
C THR A 53 2.12 -5.48 16.00
N CYS A 54 1.74 -4.22 16.06
CA CYS A 54 2.40 -3.16 15.32
C CYS A 54 3.64 -2.65 16.09
N TYR A 55 4.80 -2.59 15.43
CA TYR A 55 6.04 -2.04 16.00
C TYR A 55 6.33 -0.60 15.58
N ALA A 56 5.40 0.06 14.89
CA ALA A 56 5.53 1.46 14.51
C ALA A 56 5.13 2.40 15.67
N GLU A 57 5.52 3.67 15.55
CA GLU A 57 5.15 4.73 16.49
C GLU A 57 4.15 5.70 15.85
N LEU A 58 3.19 6.19 16.63
CA LEU A 58 2.27 7.25 16.22
C LEU A 58 2.53 8.54 17.00
N ARG A 59 2.29 9.65 16.32
CA ARG A 59 2.32 10.98 16.91
C ARG A 59 0.99 11.24 17.64
N ARG A 60 1.04 11.46 18.95
CA ARG A 60 -0.11 11.80 19.78
C ARG A 60 0.05 13.18 20.39
N ASP A 61 -1.02 13.96 20.42
CA ASP A 61 -1.05 15.23 21.15
C ASP A 61 -0.99 14.97 22.66
N THR A 62 -0.14 15.73 23.35
CA THR A 62 -0.06 15.72 24.81
C THR A 62 -0.71 16.97 25.36
N TYR A 63 -1.29 16.85 26.56
CA TYR A 63 -1.97 17.93 27.25
C TYR A 63 -1.45 18.02 28.69
N ASP A 64 -1.33 19.25 29.20
CA ASP A 64 -0.97 19.50 30.59
C ASP A 64 -2.10 19.06 31.55
N LYS A 65 -1.83 19.08 32.86
CA LYS A 65 -2.83 18.74 33.89
C LYS A 65 -4.08 19.64 33.88
N ARG A 66 -4.05 20.76 33.16
CA ARG A 66 -5.14 21.72 32.99
C ARG A 66 -5.83 21.57 31.63
N GLY A 67 -5.49 20.53 30.86
CA GLY A 67 -6.08 20.24 29.55
C GLY A 67 -5.58 21.14 28.40
N ARG A 68 -4.50 21.91 28.60
CA ARG A 68 -3.92 22.73 27.53
C ARG A 68 -2.91 21.91 26.75
N TRP A 69 -2.94 22.05 25.42
CA TRP A 69 -2.00 21.35 24.54
C TRP A 69 -0.55 21.69 24.92
N SER A 70 0.27 20.65 25.09
CA SER A 70 1.67 20.75 25.56
C SER A 70 2.70 20.27 24.55
N GLY A 71 2.27 19.73 23.41
CA GLY A 71 3.17 19.22 22.38
C GLY A 71 2.69 17.93 21.74
N HIS A 72 3.62 17.28 21.05
CA HIS A 72 3.43 15.94 20.51
C HIS A 72 4.37 14.97 21.20
N ALA A 73 3.91 13.74 21.41
CA ALA A 73 4.74 12.61 21.80
C ALA A 73 4.66 11.52 20.73
N TRP A 74 5.78 10.87 20.46
CA TRP A 74 5.81 9.61 19.73
C TRP A 74 5.56 8.49 20.72
N VAL A 75 4.51 7.72 20.48
CA VAL A 75 4.10 6.61 21.34
C VAL A 75 3.98 5.33 20.52
N PRO A 76 4.25 4.16 21.09
CA PRO A 76 4.06 2.89 20.40
C PRO A 76 2.63 2.74 19.88
N CYS A 77 2.50 2.18 18.69
CA CYS A 77 1.20 1.90 18.12
C CYS A 77 0.53 0.71 18.79
N THR A 78 -0.65 0.94 19.34
CA THR A 78 -1.44 -0.08 20.02
C THR A 78 -2.45 -0.75 19.09
N CYS A 79 -2.36 -0.55 17.77
CA CYS A 79 -3.20 -1.28 16.81
C CYS A 79 -2.74 -2.73 16.69
N ARG A 80 -3.71 -3.64 16.51
CA ARG A 80 -3.45 -5.01 16.07
C ARG A 80 -3.92 -5.17 14.63
N GLN A 81 -3.08 -5.75 13.79
CA GLN A 81 -3.47 -6.08 12.43
C GLN A 81 -4.57 -7.14 12.43
N TYR A 82 -5.52 -7.01 11.52
CA TYR A 82 -6.52 -8.02 11.25
C TYR A 82 -6.64 -8.21 9.74
N VAL A 83 -6.31 -9.41 9.26
CA VAL A 83 -6.36 -9.76 7.82
C VAL A 83 -7.25 -10.98 7.53
N GLY A 84 -7.97 -11.53 8.51
CA GLY A 84 -8.81 -12.74 8.38
C GLY A 84 -7.99 -14.02 8.12
N PRO A 85 -8.50 -15.25 8.36
CA PRO A 85 -9.90 -15.68 8.49
C PRO A 85 -10.44 -15.80 9.94
N ARG A 86 -9.59 -15.59 10.96
CA ARG A 86 -10.02 -15.70 12.37
C ARG A 86 -11.08 -14.64 12.69
N PRO A 87 -12.05 -14.89 13.58
CA PRO A 87 -13.00 -13.87 14.01
C PRO A 87 -12.31 -12.66 14.68
N ILE A 88 -12.89 -11.47 14.53
CA ILE A 88 -12.34 -10.22 15.08
C ILE A 88 -12.27 -10.25 16.62
N ASP A 89 -13.23 -10.90 17.26
CA ASP A 89 -13.28 -11.08 18.71
C ASP A 89 -12.07 -11.89 19.21
N GLU A 90 -11.59 -12.90 18.49
CA GLU A 90 -10.39 -13.63 18.91
C GLU A 90 -9.11 -12.79 18.87
N VAL A 91 -9.04 -11.76 18.01
CA VAL A 91 -7.86 -10.90 17.86
C VAL A 91 -7.89 -9.73 18.83
N PHE A 92 -9.06 -9.16 19.09
CA PHE A 92 -9.20 -7.95 19.91
C PHE A 92 -9.74 -8.21 21.33
N MET A 93 -10.32 -9.38 21.60
CA MET A 93 -10.77 -9.80 22.94
C MET A 93 -10.05 -11.09 23.37
N PRO A 94 -9.12 -11.02 24.33
CA PRO A 94 -8.60 -12.23 24.99
C PRO A 94 -9.76 -13.03 25.59
N ARG A 95 -9.68 -14.37 25.56
CA ARG A 95 -10.66 -15.23 26.25
C ARG A 95 -10.70 -14.84 27.73
N LEU A 96 -11.87 -14.46 28.20
CA LEU A 96 -12.13 -14.29 29.62
C LEU A 96 -11.96 -15.66 30.27
N LEU A 97 -10.93 -15.82 31.11
CA LEU A 97 -10.86 -16.97 32.00
C LEU A 97 -12.05 -16.88 32.97
N PRO A 98 -12.70 -18.01 33.31
CA PRO A 98 -13.69 -18.00 34.36
C PRO A 98 -13.04 -17.48 35.66
N PRO A 99 -13.80 -16.77 36.52
CA PRO A 99 -13.26 -16.30 37.79
C PRO A 99 -12.64 -17.48 38.54
N ALA A 100 -11.42 -17.29 39.05
CA ALA A 100 -10.82 -18.28 39.93
C ALA A 100 -11.74 -18.44 41.14
N THR A 101 -12.26 -19.64 41.36
CA THR A 101 -12.90 -19.99 42.62
C THR A 101 -11.78 -20.19 43.63
N ASP A 102 -11.59 -19.20 44.50
CA ASP A 102 -10.81 -19.34 45.72
C ASP A 102 -11.38 -20.43 46.62
#